data_AF-A0A436ED75-F1
#
_entry.id   AF-A0A436ED75-F1
#
_cell.length_a   1.000
_cell.length_b   1.000
_cell.length_c   1.000
_cell.angle_alpha   90.00
_cell.angle_beta   90.00
_cell.angle_gamma   90.00
#
_symmetry.space_group_name_H-M   'P 1'
#
loop_
_entity.id
_entity.type
_entity.pdbx_description
1 polymer ?
#
loop_
_entity_poly.entity_id
_entity_poly.type
_entity_poly.pdbx_seq_one_letter_code
_entity_poly.pdbx_strand_id
1 'polypeptide(L)' 'TGTLATIEALLAADPMERTAIIFVGRSLAAEGFGESSLYDAHYQRRFRGRDGL' A
#
# COMPACT_ATOMS: atom_id res chain seq x y z
N THR A 1 -1.04 -13.93 -7.47
CA THR A 1 -2.03 -12.89 -7.09
C THR A 1 -3.40 -13.54 -6.98
N GLY A 2 -4.28 -13.03 -6.11
CA GLY A 2 -5.61 -13.62 -5.87
C GLY A 2 -6.63 -12.56 -5.49
N THR A 3 -7.89 -12.98 -5.35
CA THR A 3 -8.99 -12.14 -4.88
C THR A 3 -9.46 -12.64 -3.52
N LEU A 4 -10.35 -11.88 -2.86
CA LEU A 4 -11.01 -12.36 -1.63
C LEU A 4 -11.76 -13.68 -1.84
N ALA A 5 -12.30 -13.92 -3.03
CA ALA A 5 -13.01 -15.16 -3.35
C ALA A 5 -12.07 -16.37 -3.48
N THR A 6 -10.76 -16.17 -3.72
CA THR A 6 -9.82 -17.25 -4.01
C THR A 6 -8.77 -17.45 -2.90
N ILE A 7 -8.71 -16.56 -1.92
CA ILE A 7 -7.60 -16.51 -0.95
C ILE A 7 -7.49 -17.78 -0.10
N GLU A 8 -8.61 -18.40 0.27
CA GLU A 8 -8.61 -19.64 1.07
C GLU A 8 -8.01 -20.82 0.31
N ALA A 9 -8.42 -21.01 -0.95
CA ALA A 9 -7.91 -22.08 -1.79
C ALA A 9 -6.40 -21.93 -2.06
N LEU A 10 -5.94 -20.68 -2.27
CA LEU A 10 -4.52 -20.39 -2.46
C LEU A 10 -3.70 -20.66 -1.20
N LEU A 11 -4.21 -20.28 -0.02
CA LEU A 11 -3.53 -20.55 1.24
C LEU A 11 -3.49 -22.05 1.58
N ALA A 12 -4.53 -22.80 1.22
CA ALA A 12 -4.54 -24.25 1.42
C ALA A 12 -3.51 -24.97 0.51
N ALA A 13 -3.31 -24.48 -0.71
CA ALA A 13 -2.34 -25.03 -1.64
C ALA A 13 -0.88 -24.73 -1.24
N ASP A 14 -0.64 -23.58 -0.61
CA ASP A 14 0.69 -23.16 -0.14
C ASP A 14 0.58 -22.50 1.25
N PRO A 15 0.61 -23.30 2.33
CA PRO A 15 0.43 -22.80 3.70
C PRO A 15 1.60 -21.96 4.19
N MET A 16 1.30 -20.86 4.89
CA MET A 16 2.33 -20.03 5.53
C MET A 16 2.87 -20.72 6.79
N GLU A 17 4.20 -20.80 6.95
CA GLU A 17 4.81 -21.49 8.10
C GLU A 17 4.65 -20.78 9.46
N ARG A 18 4.35 -19.47 9.47
CA ARG A 18 4.21 -18.68 10.72
C ARG A 18 3.07 -17.67 10.65
N THR A 19 3.39 -16.44 10.28
CA THR A 19 2.45 -15.31 10.31
C THR A 19 2.44 -14.64 8.95
N ALA A 20 1.22 -14.39 8.44
CA ALA A 20 1.00 -13.69 7.20
C ALA A 20 0.33 -12.34 7.46
N ILE A 21 0.65 -11.36 6.61
CA ILE A 21 -0.09 -10.09 6.52
C ILE A 21 -0.94 -10.16 5.25
N ILE A 22 -2.25 -9.93 5.38
CA ILE A 22 -3.17 -9.90 4.25
C ILE A 22 -3.38 -8.45 3.82
N PHE A 23 -2.92 -8.12 2.61
CA PHE A 23 -3.22 -6.83 1.98
C PHE A 23 -4.48 -6.95 1.11
N VAL A 24 -5.43 -6.04 1.30
CA VAL A 24 -6.67 -5.96 0.52
C VAL A 24 -6.89 -4.52 0.06
N GLY A 25 -7.09 -4.32 -1.23
CA GLY A 25 -7.44 -3.00 -1.75
C GLY A 25 -7.21 -2.87 -3.24
N ARG A 26 -7.95 -1.95 -3.88
CA ARG A 26 -7.80 -1.63 -5.31
C ARG A 26 -6.41 -1.09 -5.63
N SER A 27 -5.72 -0.48 -4.66
CA SER A 27 -4.36 0.03 -4.81
C SER A 27 -3.32 -1.07 -5.09
N LEU A 28 -3.61 -2.33 -4.77
CA LEU A 28 -2.68 -3.44 -5.04
C LEU A 28 -2.55 -3.77 -6.53
N ALA A 29 -3.54 -3.39 -7.33
CA ALA A 29 -3.53 -3.49 -8.78
C ALA A 29 -3.35 -2.11 -9.45
N ALA A 30 -3.05 -1.06 -8.67
CA ALA A 30 -2.81 0.25 -9.23
C ALA A 30 -1.47 0.27 -9.97
N GLU A 31 -1.43 1.02 -11.07
CA GLU A 31 -0.27 1.25 -11.90
C GLU A 31 0.03 2.75 -11.95
N GLY A 32 1.24 3.13 -12.39
CA GLY A 32 1.59 4.53 -12.57
C GLY A 32 1.70 5.32 -11.25
N PHE A 33 2.21 4.69 -10.19
CA PHE A 33 2.51 5.39 -8.94
C PHE A 33 3.45 6.57 -9.22
N GLY A 34 3.06 7.76 -8.75
CA GLY A 34 3.93 8.93 -8.76
C GLY A 34 4.96 8.87 -7.63
N GLU A 35 5.98 9.72 -7.72
CA GLU A 35 6.98 9.87 -6.66
C GLU A 35 6.31 10.23 -5.32
N SER A 36 6.77 9.56 -4.26
CA SER A 36 6.20 9.74 -2.94
C SER A 36 6.47 11.16 -2.44
N SER A 37 5.40 11.89 -2.11
CA SER A 37 5.50 13.21 -1.47
C SER A 37 6.22 13.18 -0.11
N LEU A 38 6.42 12.00 0.48
CA LEU A 38 7.24 11.85 1.68
C LEU A 38 8.71 12.23 1.43
N TYR A 39 9.22 12.03 0.22
CA TYR A 39 10.61 12.28 -0.15
C TYR A 39 10.79 13.51 -1.05
N ASP A 40 9.69 14.14 -1.49
CA ASP A 40 9.75 15.34 -2.30
C ASP A 40 10.22 16.53 -1.45
N ALA A 41 11.41 17.06 -1.78
CA ALA A 41 12.03 18.19 -1.10
C ALA A 41 11.20 19.48 -1.18
N HIS A 42 10.30 19.56 -2.16
CA HIS A 42 9.38 20.67 -2.35
C HIS A 42 7.98 20.40 -1.78
N TYR A 43 7.74 19.23 -1.19
CA TYR A 43 6.44 18.88 -0.61
C TYR A 43 6.08 19.81 0.54
N GLN A 44 5.00 20.57 0.35
CA GLN A 44 4.45 21.43 1.38
C GLN A 44 3.38 20.68 2.19
N ARG A 45 3.65 20.49 3.49
CA ARG A 45 2.71 19.83 4.38
C ARG A 45 1.42 20.65 4.52
N ARG A 46 0.28 20.02 4.20
CA ARG A 46 -1.06 20.63 4.19
C ARG A 46 -1.44 21.42 5.46
N PHE A 47 -0.87 21.09 6.63
CA PHE A 47 -1.16 21.72 7.92
C PHE A 47 0.04 22.39 8.59
N ARG A 48 1.15 22.58 7.86
CA ARG A 48 2.27 23.42 8.33
C ARG A 48 2.43 24.53 7.29
N GLY A 49 1.94 25.72 7.63
CA GLY A 49 2.12 26.91 6.81
C GLY A 49 3.61 27.20 6.61
N ARG A 50 3.95 27.83 5.48
CA ARG A 50 5.30 28.34 5.22
C ARG A 50 5.56 29.65 5.98
N ASP A 51 4.48 30.33 6.38
CA ASP A 51 4.53 31.67 6.94
C ASP A 51 4.58 31.63 8.47
N GLY A 52 5.80 31.44 8.96
CA GLY A 52 6.26 31.95 10.25
C GLY A 52 7.37 32.99 10.03
N LEU A 53 7.20 33.87 9.03
CA LEU A 53 8.02 35.06 8.82
C LEU A 53 7.27 36.29 9.31
#